data_AF-A0A6J0ZV37-F1
#
_entry.id   AF-A0A6J0ZV37-F1
#
_cell.length_a   1.000
_cell.length_b   1.000
_cell.length_c   1.000
_cell.angle_alpha   90.00
_cell.angle_beta   90.00
_cell.angle_gamma   90.00
#
_symmetry.space_group_name_H-M   'P 1'
#
loop_
_entity.id
_entity.type
_entity.pdbx_description
1 polymer ?
#
loop_
_entity_poly.entity_id
_entity_poly.type
_entity_poly.pdbx_seq_one_letter_code
_entity_poly.pdbx_strand_id
1 'polypeptide(L)'
;MQKSEMVSMEKNRAAAVAMSAEIRRLKARLMEEVPKLQKLAKKKVSGISKEDQETRFDLVLALPERIKAISDGSTTAANQTAGWGTSSSRKKIKFDSSGEHFDSDFCQQTEESNQFRQEYEMRKMKQDEGLDIISEGLTTLKNIARDMNEELDRQVPLMDEIDTKVDKATSDIKRTNVRLKKTVTEIRSSRNFCIDMILLCVILGIASSLYNVLH
;
A
#
# COMPACT_ATOMS: atom_id res chain seq x y z
N MET A 1 0.18 29.45 24.37
CA MET A 1 -0.69 29.18 23.21
C MET A 1 0.10 29.05 21.91
N GLN A 2 0.91 30.03 21.47
CA GLN A 2 1.67 29.95 20.20
C GLN A 2 2.66 28.76 20.07
N LYS A 3 3.35 28.33 21.14
CA LYS A 3 4.26 27.17 21.09
C LYS A 3 3.53 25.83 20.84
N SER A 4 2.33 25.65 21.39
CA SER A 4 1.53 24.42 21.21
C SER A 4 0.98 24.33 19.79
N GLU A 5 0.62 25.47 19.21
CA GLU A 5 0.15 25.57 17.82
C GLU A 5 1.28 25.27 16.83
N MET A 6 2.50 25.75 17.10
CA MET A 6 3.69 25.47 16.28
C MET A 6 4.08 23.98 16.30
N VAL A 7 4.04 23.32 17.47
CA VAL A 7 4.29 21.87 17.60
C VAL A 7 3.21 21.04 16.90
N SER A 8 1.95 21.46 16.99
CA SER A 8 0.83 20.81 16.27
C SER A 8 0.95 20.96 14.75
N MET A 9 1.30 22.16 14.27
CA MET A 9 1.56 22.43 12.85
C MET A 9 2.77 21.65 12.32
N GLU A 10 3.83 21.50 13.11
CA GLU A 10 5.03 20.76 12.72
C GLU A 10 4.79 19.24 12.70
N LYS A 11 4.05 18.70 13.68
CA LYS A 11 3.54 17.31 13.65
C LYS A 11 2.64 17.06 12.43
N ASN A 12 1.78 18.02 12.08
CA ASN A 12 0.95 17.96 10.88
C ASN A 12 1.80 17.99 9.61
N ARG A 13 2.85 18.82 9.55
CA ARG A 13 3.77 18.90 8.41
C ARG A 13 4.58 17.62 8.23
N ALA A 14 5.12 17.04 9.30
CA ALA A 14 5.85 15.77 9.25
C ALA A 14 4.92 14.62 8.84
N ALA A 15 3.71 14.55 9.38
CA ALA A 15 2.70 13.57 8.98
C ALA A 15 2.27 13.74 7.52
N ALA A 16 2.07 14.98 7.05
CA ALA A 16 1.74 15.27 5.65
C ALA A 16 2.87 14.87 4.69
N VAL A 17 4.13 15.06 5.08
CA VAL A 17 5.30 14.63 4.31
C VAL A 17 5.40 13.10 4.25
N ALA A 18 5.15 12.42 5.37
CA ALA A 18 5.12 10.96 5.42
C ALA A 18 4.00 10.39 4.53
N MET A 19 2.79 10.93 4.64
CA MET A 19 1.65 10.54 3.81
C MET A 19 1.90 10.82 2.32
N SER A 20 2.50 11.96 1.99
CA SER A 20 2.91 12.28 0.61
C SER A 20 3.95 11.29 0.07
N ALA A 21 4.88 10.82 0.91
CA ALA A 21 5.84 9.80 0.54
C ALA A 21 5.21 8.42 0.31
N GLU A 22 4.20 8.07 1.11
CA GLU A 22 3.41 6.85 0.92
C GLU A 22 2.60 6.89 -0.37
N ILE A 23 1.96 8.03 -0.68
CA ILE A 23 1.25 8.23 -1.94
C ILE A 23 2.21 8.01 -3.11
N ARG A 24 3.42 8.57 -3.08
CA ARG A 24 4.45 8.34 -4.11
C ARG A 24 4.81 6.86 -4.28
N ARG A 25 4.99 6.12 -3.18
CA ARG A 25 5.31 4.68 -3.22
C ARG A 25 4.15 3.87 -3.81
N LEU A 26 2.91 4.17 -3.41
CA LEU A 26 1.73 3.49 -3.91
C LEU A 26 1.48 3.78 -5.39
N LYS A 27 1.64 5.04 -5.81
CA LYS A 27 1.55 5.46 -7.21
C LYS A 27 2.55 4.71 -8.10
N ALA A 28 3.79 4.52 -7.62
CA ALA A 28 4.80 3.74 -8.34
C ALA A 28 4.40 2.27 -8.49
N ARG A 29 3.90 1.62 -7.42
CA ARG A 29 3.40 0.23 -7.48
C ARG A 29 2.21 0.09 -8.43
N LEU A 30 1.25 1.00 -8.35
CA LEU A 30 0.08 1.03 -9.23
C LEU A 30 0.51 1.15 -10.70
N MET A 31 1.43 2.05 -11.02
CA MET A 31 1.98 2.21 -12.37
C MET A 31 2.69 0.95 -12.89
N GLU A 32 3.33 0.17 -12.02
CA GLU A 32 3.95 -1.11 -12.39
C GLU A 32 2.91 -2.20 -12.74
N GLU A 33 1.73 -2.14 -12.14
CA GLU A 33 0.65 -3.10 -12.38
C GLU A 33 -0.19 -2.78 -13.62
N VAL A 34 -0.30 -1.51 -14.04
CA VAL A 34 -1.13 -1.11 -15.20
C VAL A 34 -0.82 -1.91 -16.48
N PRO A 35 0.44 -2.18 -16.88
CA PRO A 35 0.74 -3.00 -18.06
C PRO A 35 0.18 -4.43 -17.96
N LYS A 36 0.09 -5.00 -16.76
CA LYS A 36 -0.52 -6.32 -16.53
C LYS A 36 -2.03 -6.25 -16.73
N LEU A 37 -2.68 -5.21 -16.19
CA LEU A 37 -4.11 -4.94 -16.41
C LEU A 37 -4.43 -4.71 -17.89
N GLN A 38 -3.60 -3.99 -18.63
CA GLN A 38 -3.78 -3.78 -20.08
C GLN A 38 -3.74 -5.10 -20.87
N LYS A 39 -2.83 -6.03 -20.51
CA LYS A 39 -2.77 -7.35 -21.13
C LYS A 39 -4.01 -8.19 -20.82
N LEU A 40 -4.52 -8.12 -19.58
CA LEU A 40 -5.73 -8.81 -19.17
C LEU A 40 -6.99 -8.25 -19.84
N ALA A 41 -7.08 -6.93 -20.01
CA ALA A 41 -8.21 -6.28 -20.68
C ALA A 41 -8.32 -6.63 -22.18
N LYS A 42 -7.17 -6.85 -22.85
CA LYS A 42 -7.13 -7.34 -24.24
C LYS A 42 -7.57 -8.81 -24.37
N LYS A 43 -7.47 -9.59 -23.29
CA LYS A 43 -7.81 -11.01 -23.32
C LYS A 43 -9.32 -11.17 -23.35
N LYS A 44 -9.84 -11.80 -24.42
CA LYS A 44 -11.27 -12.11 -24.55
C LYS A 44 -11.70 -13.12 -23.49
N VAL A 45 -12.59 -12.71 -22.61
CA VAL A 45 -13.20 -13.55 -21.58
C VAL A 45 -14.57 -14.02 -22.08
N SER A 46 -14.87 -15.31 -21.95
CA SER A 46 -16.17 -15.86 -22.34
C SER A 46 -17.27 -15.34 -21.40
N GLY A 47 -18.33 -14.76 -21.96
CA GLY A 47 -19.51 -14.31 -21.20
C GLY A 47 -19.66 -12.80 -21.00
N ILE A 48 -18.85 -11.97 -21.67
CA ILE A 48 -18.93 -10.50 -21.63
C ILE A 48 -19.23 -9.98 -23.05
N SER A 49 -20.12 -8.98 -23.17
CA SER A 49 -20.45 -8.36 -24.47
C SER A 49 -19.22 -7.70 -25.10
N LYS A 50 -19.21 -7.54 -26.43
CA LYS A 50 -18.14 -6.81 -27.12
C LYS A 50 -18.06 -5.36 -26.65
N GLU A 51 -19.21 -4.70 -26.41
CA GLU A 51 -19.26 -3.33 -25.89
C GLU A 51 -18.64 -3.24 -24.48
N ASP A 52 -18.96 -4.21 -23.61
CA ASP A 52 -18.42 -4.28 -22.25
C ASP A 52 -16.91 -4.55 -22.24
N GLN A 53 -16.39 -5.28 -23.23
CA GLN A 53 -14.95 -5.53 -23.34
C GLN A 53 -14.20 -4.27 -23.79
N GLU A 54 -14.77 -3.50 -24.71
CA GLU A 54 -14.18 -2.27 -25.24
C GLU A 54 -14.20 -1.15 -24.19
N THR A 55 -15.30 -0.99 -23.46
CA THR A 55 -15.38 -0.04 -22.31
C THR A 55 -14.40 -0.39 -21.19
N ARG A 56 -14.20 -1.68 -20.87
CA ARG A 56 -13.16 -2.11 -19.91
C ARG A 56 -11.76 -1.78 -20.40
N PHE A 57 -11.50 -1.97 -21.69
CA PHE A 57 -10.20 -1.66 -22.28
C PHE A 57 -9.92 -0.15 -22.27
N ASP A 58 -10.90 0.68 -22.61
CA ASP A 58 -10.81 2.12 -22.57
C ASP A 58 -10.59 2.65 -21.13
N LEU A 59 -11.32 2.10 -20.16
CA LEU A 59 -11.13 2.43 -18.75
C LEU A 59 -9.70 2.12 -18.27
N VAL A 60 -9.15 0.97 -18.70
CA VAL A 60 -7.77 0.57 -18.37
C VAL A 60 -6.73 1.42 -19.11
N LEU A 61 -7.03 1.92 -20.30
CA LEU A 61 -6.19 2.89 -21.00
C LEU A 61 -6.15 4.26 -20.32
N ALA A 62 -7.23 4.67 -19.65
CA ALA A 62 -7.31 5.91 -18.90
C ALA A 62 -6.66 5.84 -17.49
N LEU A 63 -6.40 4.63 -16.96
CA LEU A 63 -5.82 4.43 -15.62
C LEU A 63 -4.45 5.11 -15.39
N PRO A 64 -3.46 5.05 -16.31
CA PRO A 64 -2.18 5.73 -16.14
C PRO A 64 -2.32 7.23 -15.90
N GLU A 65 -3.18 7.90 -16.67
CA GLU A 65 -3.39 9.34 -16.56
C GLU A 65 -4.12 9.70 -15.28
N ARG A 66 -5.10 8.88 -14.87
CA ARG A 66 -5.78 9.04 -13.58
C ARG A 66 -4.83 8.85 -12.40
N ILE A 67 -3.91 7.89 -12.47
CA ILE A 67 -2.89 7.66 -11.43
C ILE A 67 -1.91 8.85 -11.38
N LYS A 68 -1.49 9.38 -12.54
CA LYS A 68 -0.63 10.58 -12.61
C LYS A 68 -1.30 11.83 -12.04
N ALA A 69 -2.60 12.00 -12.27
CA ALA A 69 -3.38 13.14 -11.79
C ALA A 69 -3.56 13.19 -10.27
N ILE A 70 -3.26 12.11 -9.54
CA ILE A 70 -3.22 12.12 -8.07
C ILE A 70 -2.09 13.06 -7.62
N SER A 71 -2.45 14.04 -6.77
CA SER A 71 -1.51 14.99 -6.17
C SER A 71 -0.74 14.32 -5.04
N ASP A 72 0.56 14.11 -5.21
CA ASP A 72 1.42 13.42 -4.23
C ASP A 72 2.22 14.41 -3.35
N GLY A 73 1.74 15.66 -3.25
CA GLY A 73 2.41 16.75 -2.51
C GLY A 73 3.76 17.21 -3.09
N SER A 74 4.27 16.52 -4.12
CA SER A 74 5.44 16.94 -4.90
C SER A 74 4.97 17.92 -5.97
N THR A 75 4.84 19.20 -5.61
CA THR A 75 5.03 20.23 -6.63
C THR A 75 6.41 19.99 -7.21
N THR A 76 6.48 19.74 -8.51
CA THR A 76 7.67 19.77 -9.36
C THR A 76 8.28 21.18 -9.36
N ALA A 77 8.75 21.63 -8.19
CA ALA A 77 9.52 22.84 -7.96
C ALA A 77 10.97 22.50 -7.56
N ALA A 78 11.39 21.25 -7.75
CA ALA A 78 12.79 20.83 -7.68
C ALA A 78 13.48 21.14 -9.02
N ASN A 79 13.63 22.43 -9.32
CA ASN A 79 14.54 22.90 -10.37
C ASN A 79 15.22 24.23 -9.99
N GLN A 80 15.43 24.48 -8.69
CA GLN A 80 16.35 25.52 -8.18
C GLN A 80 16.99 25.04 -6.86
N THR A 81 17.84 24.01 -6.94
CA THR A 81 18.84 23.73 -5.89
C THR A 81 20.19 24.19 -6.42
N ALA A 82 20.57 25.43 -6.11
CA ALA A 82 21.94 25.89 -6.21
C ALA A 82 22.23 26.83 -5.03
N GLY A 83 23.19 26.43 -4.19
CA GLY A 83 23.85 27.36 -3.27
C GLY A 83 23.64 27.09 -1.78
N TRP A 84 24.34 26.08 -1.24
CA TRP A 84 24.91 26.21 0.10
C TRP A 84 26.28 25.54 0.15
N GLY A 85 27.25 26.17 -0.51
CA GLY A 85 28.67 25.93 -0.26
C GLY A 85 29.19 27.03 0.64
N THR A 86 29.60 26.69 1.87
CA THR A 86 30.48 27.56 2.67
C THR A 86 31.63 26.71 3.19
N SER A 87 32.67 26.66 2.36
CA SER A 87 34.04 26.39 2.75
C SER A 87 34.50 27.45 3.75
N SER A 88 35.08 27.05 4.88
CA SER A 88 35.92 27.95 5.69
C SER A 88 37.22 27.26 6.05
N SER A 89 38.25 27.72 5.37
CA SER A 89 39.64 27.29 5.40
C SER A 89 40.32 27.68 6.72
N ARG A 90 40.93 26.69 7.37
CA ARG A 90 41.68 26.80 8.63
C ARG A 90 42.94 27.68 8.43
N LYS A 91 42.97 28.91 8.97
CA LYS A 91 44.20 29.73 9.04
C LYS A 91 45.04 29.34 10.26
N LYS A 92 46.13 28.63 9.98
CA LYS A 92 47.47 28.62 10.62
C LYS A 92 47.66 29.58 11.81
N ILE A 93 47.75 29.04 13.03
CA ILE A 93 48.25 29.73 14.23
C ILE A 93 49.71 29.30 14.42
N LYS A 94 50.63 30.28 14.50
CA LYS A 94 52.08 30.08 14.69
C LYS A 94 52.40 30.44 16.14
N PHE A 95 52.85 29.49 16.94
CA PHE A 95 53.32 29.72 18.31
C PHE A 95 54.81 30.04 18.25
N ASP A 96 55.18 31.23 18.74
CA ASP A 96 56.54 31.55 19.15
C ASP A 96 56.46 31.90 20.63
N SER A 97 57.17 31.14 21.47
CA SER A 97 57.03 31.17 22.92
C SER A 97 58.41 31.42 23.53
N SER A 98 58.73 32.69 23.76
CA SER A 98 59.75 33.11 24.71
C SER A 98 59.05 33.42 26.03
N GLY A 99 59.32 32.57 27.03
CA GLY A 99 58.67 32.63 28.33
C GLY A 99 59.13 33.82 29.14
N GLU A 100 58.19 34.43 29.85
CA GLU A 100 58.44 35.22 31.05
C GLU A 100 57.13 35.35 31.85
N HIS A 101 57.25 35.06 33.15
CA HIS A 101 56.41 35.48 34.26
C HIS A 101 54.89 35.25 34.16
N PHE A 102 54.41 34.14 34.73
CA PHE A 102 52.99 33.95 35.05
C PHE A 102 52.63 34.83 36.25
N ASP A 103 52.23 36.06 35.95
CA ASP A 103 51.59 36.93 36.92
C ASP A 103 50.14 36.44 37.16
N SER A 104 49.76 36.42 38.43
CA SER A 104 48.49 35.87 38.95
C SER A 104 47.26 36.74 38.62
N ASP A 105 47.39 37.69 37.69
CA ASP A 105 46.37 38.68 37.35
C ASP A 105 45.84 38.55 35.90
N PHE A 106 46.19 37.50 35.16
CA PHE A 106 45.61 37.24 33.82
C PHE A 106 44.19 36.64 33.84
N CYS A 107 43.55 36.55 35.01
CA CYS A 107 42.11 36.28 35.08
C CYS A 107 41.36 37.61 35.10
N GLN A 108 41.49 38.37 34.02
CA GLN A 108 40.47 39.35 33.70
C GLN A 108 39.23 38.55 33.30
N GLN A 109 38.43 38.20 34.33
CA GLN A 109 37.05 37.76 34.22
C GLN A 109 36.28 38.90 33.55
N THR A 110 36.39 38.97 32.23
CA THR A 110 35.63 39.90 31.42
C THR A 110 34.17 39.49 31.51
N GLU A 111 33.24 40.43 31.66
CA GLU A 111 31.79 40.18 31.75
C GLU A 111 31.27 39.26 30.64
N GLU A 112 31.96 39.23 29.49
CA GLU A 112 31.67 38.33 28.36
C GLU A 112 31.79 36.83 28.71
N SER A 113 32.65 36.42 29.65
CA SER A 113 32.85 35.02 30.06
C SER A 113 31.69 34.49 30.92
N ASN A 114 31.13 35.33 31.80
CA ASN A 114 29.95 34.97 32.59
C ASN A 114 28.72 34.81 31.70
N GLN A 115 28.60 35.64 30.65
CA GLN A 115 27.51 35.55 29.68
C GLN A 115 27.60 34.25 28.86
N PHE A 116 28.81 33.85 28.44
CA PHE A 116 29.03 32.59 27.72
C PHE A 116 28.73 31.36 28.59
N ARG A 117 29.09 31.40 29.88
CA ARG A 117 28.80 30.31 30.82
C ARG A 117 27.32 30.17 31.12
N GLN A 118 26.61 31.29 31.28
CA GLN A 118 25.17 31.31 31.46
C GLN A 118 24.43 30.84 30.21
N GLU A 119 24.91 31.20 29.02
CA GLU A 119 24.35 30.72 27.76
C GLU A 119 24.61 29.22 27.55
N TYR A 120 25.77 28.71 27.96
CA TYR A 120 26.08 27.28 27.96
C TYR A 120 25.16 26.50 28.91
N GLU A 121 24.96 26.99 30.14
CA GLU A 121 24.05 26.38 31.10
C GLU A 121 22.59 26.39 30.60
N MET A 122 22.17 27.49 29.96
CA MET A 122 20.83 27.58 29.35
C MET A 122 20.66 26.60 28.18
N ARG A 123 21.71 26.37 27.38
CA ARG A 123 21.68 25.35 26.31
C ARG A 123 21.66 23.93 26.87
N LYS A 124 22.39 23.67 27.95
CA LYS A 124 22.39 22.37 28.62
C LYS A 124 21.02 22.03 29.21
N MET A 125 20.38 22.99 29.88
CA MET A 125 19.05 22.81 30.45
C MET A 125 17.99 22.52 29.36
N LYS A 126 18.08 23.19 28.20
CA LYS A 126 17.23 22.89 27.03
C LYS A 126 17.48 21.52 26.42
N GLN A 127 18.71 21.01 26.47
CA GLN A 127 19.03 19.66 26.00
C GLN A 127 18.47 18.60 26.95
N ASP A 128 18.59 18.79 28.26
CA ASP A 128 18.00 17.88 29.25
C ASP A 128 16.46 17.80 29.11
N GLU A 129 15.79 18.94 28.88
CA GLU A 129 14.35 18.98 28.59
C GLU A 129 14.01 18.23 27.29
N GLY A 130 14.86 18.32 26.26
CA GLY A 130 14.71 17.56 25.03
C GLY A 130 14.91 16.06 25.22
N LEU A 131 15.84 15.64 26.09
CA LEU A 131 16.08 14.24 26.42
C LEU A 131 14.90 13.63 27.20
N ASP A 132 14.24 14.41 28.06
CA ASP A 132 13.06 13.96 28.80
C ASP A 132 11.89 13.62 27.86
N ILE A 133 11.63 14.50 26.88
CA ILE A 133 10.62 14.29 25.82
C ILE A 133 10.95 13.07 24.97
N ILE A 134 12.24 12.86 24.64
CA ILE A 134 12.68 11.67 23.91
C ILE A 134 12.45 10.41 24.74
N SER A 135 12.69 10.45 26.06
CA SER A 135 12.46 9.32 26.95
C SER A 135 10.99 8.94 27.05
N GLU A 136 10.09 9.93 27.08
CA GLU A 136 8.64 9.74 27.08
C GLU A 136 8.15 9.20 25.73
N GLY A 137 8.67 9.74 24.62
CA GLY A 137 8.41 9.24 23.27
C GLY A 137 8.85 7.78 23.09
N LEU A 138 10.01 7.41 23.62
CA LEU A 138 10.53 6.05 23.59
C LEU A 138 9.67 5.10 24.45
N THR A 139 9.20 5.56 25.60
CA THR A 139 8.28 4.80 26.46
C THR A 139 6.95 4.54 25.74
N THR A 140 6.44 5.55 25.02
CA THR A 140 5.24 5.43 24.21
C THR A 140 5.43 4.43 23.07
N LEU A 141 6.55 4.51 22.36
CA LEU A 141 6.88 3.58 21.28
C LEU A 141 7.03 2.14 21.80
N LYS A 142 7.61 1.96 22.99
CA LYS A 142 7.73 0.66 23.66
C LYS A 142 6.35 0.04 23.96
N ASN A 143 5.39 0.86 24.40
CA ASN A 143 4.04 0.40 24.69
C ASN A 143 3.32 -0.02 23.40
N ILE A 144 3.41 0.77 22.33
CA ILE A 144 2.84 0.43 21.02
C ILE A 144 3.47 -0.87 20.47
N ALA A 145 4.79 -1.01 20.56
CA ALA A 145 5.48 -2.21 20.11
C ALA A 145 5.03 -3.45 20.89
N ARG A 146 4.75 -3.30 22.20
CA ARG A 146 4.24 -4.39 23.04
C ARG A 146 2.80 -4.77 22.66
N ASP A 147 1.94 -3.78 22.45
CA ASP A 147 0.55 -4.00 22.04
C ASP A 147 0.47 -4.65 20.65
N MET A 148 1.35 -4.26 19.72
CA MET A 148 1.46 -4.90 18.41
C MET A 148 1.95 -6.36 18.50
N ASN A 149 2.84 -6.67 19.45
CA ASN A 149 3.32 -8.04 19.66
C ASN A 149 2.20 -8.93 20.22
N GLU A 150 1.45 -8.44 21.21
CA GLU A 150 0.29 -9.17 21.76
C GLU A 150 -0.82 -9.37 20.72
N GLU A 151 -1.04 -8.40 19.84
CA GLU A 151 -2.01 -8.51 18.74
C GLU A 151 -1.53 -9.49 17.65
N LEU A 152 -0.22 -9.51 17.34
CA LEU A 152 0.37 -10.53 16.46
C LEU A 152 0.21 -11.95 17.03
N ASP A 153 0.49 -12.12 18.32
CA ASP A 153 0.31 -13.40 19.02
C ASP A 153 -1.18 -13.81 19.07
N ARG A 154 -2.11 -12.84 19.14
CA ARG A 154 -3.57 -13.08 19.03
C ARG A 154 -4.06 -13.40 17.62
N GLN A 155 -3.33 -13.02 16.57
CA GLN A 155 -3.73 -13.26 15.17
C GLN A 155 -3.30 -14.62 14.61
N VAL A 156 -2.43 -15.36 15.30
CA VAL A 156 -2.03 -16.73 14.92
C VAL A 156 -3.23 -17.70 14.74
N PRO A 157 -4.25 -17.75 15.62
CA PRO A 157 -5.39 -18.68 15.46
C PRO A 157 -6.43 -18.27 14.38
N LEU A 158 -6.34 -17.10 13.75
CA LEU A 158 -7.28 -16.69 12.70
C LEU A 158 -6.89 -17.20 11.30
N MET A 159 -5.65 -17.63 11.12
CA MET A 159 -5.13 -18.04 9.81
C MET A 159 -5.61 -19.45 9.41
N ASP A 160 -5.73 -20.36 10.37
CA ASP A 160 -6.29 -21.71 10.16
C ASP A 160 -7.80 -21.67 9.82
N GLU A 161 -8.54 -20.69 10.35
CA GLU A 161 -9.96 -20.51 10.04
C GLU A 161 -10.19 -19.97 8.61
N ILE A 162 -9.22 -19.22 8.07
CA ILE A 162 -9.28 -18.71 6.70
C ILE A 162 -9.00 -19.84 5.70
N ASP A 163 -7.93 -20.63 5.90
CA ASP A 163 -7.60 -21.75 5.01
C ASP A 163 -8.74 -22.78 4.97
N THR A 164 -9.31 -23.11 6.14
CA THR A 164 -10.46 -24.04 6.20
C THR A 164 -11.72 -23.49 5.51
N LYS A 165 -11.98 -22.18 5.60
CA LYS A 165 -13.11 -21.54 4.87
C LYS A 165 -12.87 -21.52 3.36
N VAL A 166 -11.63 -21.30 2.92
CA VAL A 166 -11.26 -21.31 1.49
C VAL A 166 -11.37 -22.72 0.91
N ASP A 167 -10.88 -23.74 1.61
CA ASP A 167 -10.97 -25.14 1.20
C ASP A 167 -12.43 -25.62 1.13
N LYS A 168 -13.25 -25.22 2.10
CA LYS A 168 -14.68 -25.54 2.12
C LYS A 168 -15.41 -24.87 0.96
N ALA A 169 -15.17 -23.58 0.71
CA ALA A 169 -15.76 -22.87 -0.42
C ALA A 169 -15.34 -23.49 -1.77
N THR A 170 -14.07 -23.87 -1.91
CA THR A 170 -13.56 -24.54 -3.11
C THR A 170 -14.23 -25.91 -3.32
N SER A 171 -14.42 -26.67 -2.24
CA SER A 171 -15.09 -27.97 -2.27
C SER A 171 -16.57 -27.84 -2.64
N ASP A 172 -17.27 -26.82 -2.12
CA ASP A 172 -18.66 -26.55 -2.45
C ASP A 172 -18.84 -26.11 -3.92
N ILE A 173 -17.92 -25.29 -4.44
CA ILE A 173 -17.89 -24.91 -5.88
C ILE A 173 -17.65 -26.15 -6.76
N LYS A 174 -16.75 -27.05 -6.36
CA LYS A 174 -16.48 -28.28 -7.11
C LYS A 174 -17.70 -29.21 -7.10
N ARG A 175 -18.36 -29.37 -5.94
CA ARG A 175 -19.56 -30.20 -5.77
C ARG A 175 -20.73 -29.66 -6.57
N THR A 176 -20.97 -28.35 -6.55
CA THR A 176 -22.04 -27.71 -7.33
C THR A 176 -21.79 -27.86 -8.83
N ASN A 177 -20.55 -27.71 -9.31
CA ASN A 177 -20.20 -27.98 -10.71
C ASN A 177 -20.48 -29.43 -11.13
N VAL A 178 -20.14 -30.42 -10.28
CA VAL A 178 -20.42 -31.84 -10.57
C VAL A 178 -21.92 -32.10 -10.63
N ARG A 179 -22.69 -31.54 -9.69
CA ARG A 179 -24.17 -31.65 -9.70
C ARG A 179 -24.76 -31.00 -10.96
N LEU A 180 -24.29 -29.81 -11.32
CA LEU A 180 -24.74 -29.10 -12.52
C LEU A 180 -24.45 -29.93 -13.79
N LYS A 181 -23.24 -30.48 -13.92
CA LYS A 181 -22.88 -31.37 -15.04
C LYS A 181 -23.79 -32.60 -15.10
N LYS A 182 -24.05 -33.25 -13.95
CA LYS A 182 -24.93 -34.42 -13.88
C LYS A 182 -26.35 -34.06 -14.34
N THR A 183 -26.91 -32.97 -13.85
CA THR A 183 -28.24 -32.48 -14.26
C THR A 183 -28.29 -32.16 -15.75
N VAL A 184 -27.26 -31.52 -16.31
CA VAL A 184 -27.19 -31.24 -17.77
C VAL A 184 -27.15 -32.54 -18.58
N THR A 185 -26.37 -33.53 -18.17
CA THR A 185 -26.31 -34.83 -18.86
C THR A 185 -27.64 -35.59 -18.76
N GLU A 186 -28.31 -35.51 -17.61
CA GLU A 186 -29.60 -36.16 -17.38
C GLU A 186 -30.72 -35.54 -18.24
N ILE A 187 -30.78 -34.21 -18.33
CA ILE A 187 -31.72 -33.50 -19.23
C ILE A 187 -31.44 -33.84 -20.70
N ARG A 188 -30.17 -33.99 -21.09
CA ARG A 188 -29.82 -34.40 -22.45
C ARG A 188 -30.28 -35.83 -22.73
N SER A 189 -30.15 -36.73 -21.76
CA SER A 189 -30.58 -38.12 -21.86
C SER A 189 -32.11 -38.24 -21.98
N SER A 190 -32.87 -37.54 -21.13
CA SER A 190 -34.33 -37.58 -21.16
C SER A 190 -34.92 -37.05 -22.47
N ARG A 191 -34.32 -36.00 -23.04
CA ARG A 191 -34.73 -35.49 -24.35
C ARG A 191 -34.47 -36.48 -25.48
N ASN A 192 -33.33 -37.18 -25.47
CA ASN A 192 -33.03 -38.20 -26.46
C ASN A 192 -34.03 -39.37 -26.38
N PHE A 193 -34.39 -39.81 -25.17
CA PHE A 193 -35.41 -40.83 -24.95
C PHE A 193 -36.81 -40.41 -25.46
N CYS A 194 -37.20 -39.16 -25.21
CA CYS A 194 -38.46 -38.61 -25.70
C CYS A 194 -38.51 -38.56 -27.24
N ILE A 195 -37.41 -38.15 -27.89
CA ILE A 195 -37.31 -38.11 -29.35
C ILE A 195 -37.44 -39.53 -29.94
N ASP A 196 -36.78 -40.53 -29.35
CA ASP A 196 -36.83 -41.92 -29.82
C ASP A 196 -38.26 -42.50 -29.74
N MET A 197 -38.97 -42.25 -28.64
CA MET A 197 -40.35 -42.70 -28.47
C MET A 197 -41.31 -42.10 -29.50
N ILE A 198 -41.17 -40.81 -29.82
CA ILE A 198 -41.96 -40.15 -30.88
C ILE A 198 -41.62 -40.74 -32.25
N LEU A 199 -40.34 -40.96 -32.55
CA LEU A 199 -39.89 -41.52 -33.83
C LEU A 199 -40.47 -42.93 -34.06
N LEU A 200 -40.50 -43.76 -33.02
CA LEU A 200 -41.08 -45.10 -33.05
C LEU A 200 -42.59 -45.06 -33.35
N CYS A 201 -43.34 -44.15 -32.70
CA CYS A 201 -44.77 -43.94 -32.98
C CYS A 201 -45.04 -43.58 -34.46
N VAL A 202 -44.20 -42.72 -35.06
CA VAL A 202 -44.34 -42.33 -36.47
C VAL A 202 -44.07 -43.53 -37.39
N ILE A 203 -43.03 -44.32 -37.12
CA ILE A 203 -42.71 -45.53 -37.90
C ILE A 203 -43.84 -46.55 -37.83
N LEU A 204 -44.39 -46.81 -36.64
CA LEU A 204 -45.54 -47.70 -36.47
C LEU A 204 -46.78 -47.22 -37.21
N GLY A 205 -47.06 -45.92 -37.18
CA GLY A 205 -48.17 -45.32 -37.93
C GLY A 205 -48.04 -45.54 -39.43
N ILE A 206 -46.85 -45.33 -39.98
CA ILE A 206 -46.56 -45.57 -41.41
C ILE A 206 -46.71 -47.07 -41.73
N ALA A 207 -46.14 -47.96 -40.91
CA ALA A 207 -46.23 -49.40 -41.10
C ALA A 207 -47.68 -49.90 -41.07
N SER A 208 -48.49 -49.42 -40.13
CA SER A 208 -49.92 -49.74 -40.03
C SER A 208 -50.71 -49.24 -41.24
N SER A 209 -50.41 -48.03 -41.73
CA SER A 209 -51.03 -47.48 -42.94
C SER A 209 -50.68 -48.30 -44.18
N LEU A 210 -49.43 -48.77 -44.30
CA LEU A 210 -49.02 -49.63 -45.41
C LEU A 210 -49.68 -51.01 -45.34
N TYR A 211 -49.79 -51.58 -44.13
CA TYR A 211 -50.48 -52.85 -43.92
C TYR A 211 -51.95 -52.78 -44.33
N ASN A 212 -52.68 -51.72 -43.95
CA ASN A 212 -54.09 -51.52 -44.30
C ASN A 212 -54.33 -51.17 -45.78
N VAL A 213 -53.29 -50.77 -46.52
CA VAL A 213 -53.39 -50.53 -47.97
C VAL A 213 -53.02 -51.80 -48.75
N LEU A 214 -52.14 -52.64 -48.20
CA LEU A 214 -51.66 -53.86 -48.85
C LEU A 214 -52.58 -55.08 -48.60
N HIS A 215 -53.32 -55.08 -47.48
CA HIS A 215 -54.29 -56.11 -47.10
C HIS A 215 -55.70 -55.52 -47.08
#